data_AF-A0A6N9B716-F1
#
_entry.id   AF-A0A6N9B716-F1
#
_cell.length_a   1.000
_cell.length_b   1.000
_cell.length_c   1.000
_cell.angle_alpha   90.00
_cell.angle_beta   90.00
_cell.angle_gamma   90.00
#
_symmetry.space_group_name_H-M   'P 1'
#
loop_
_entity.id
_entity.type
_entity.pdbx_description
1 polymer ?
#
loop_
_entity_poly.entity_id
_entity_poly.type
_entity_poly.pdbx_seq_one_letter_code
_entity_poly.pdbx_strand_id
1 'polypeptide(L)' 'MTQQFLTQSKRCGLSEEEVIAIVNRLSNNPLEGNVISGTGGARKLRHASPGGGKSGGYRTIHYFTQPLMY' A
#
# COMPACT_ATOMS: atom_id res chain seq x y z
N MET A 1 -5.37 6.57 -6.48
CA MET A 1 -4.54 6.92 -5.31
C MET A 1 -5.18 8.05 -4.53
N THR A 2 -4.99 8.12 -3.21
CA THR A 2 -5.52 9.22 -2.38
C THR A 2 -4.48 10.32 -2.20
N GLN A 3 -4.92 11.55 -1.92
CA GLN A 3 -4.02 12.66 -1.59
C GLN A 3 -3.18 12.35 -0.33
N GLN A 4 -3.78 11.68 0.66
CA GLN A 4 -3.07 11.27 1.87
C GLN A 4 -1.89 10.33 1.57
N PHE A 5 -2.05 9.39 0.63
CA PHE A 5 -0.97 8.52 0.20
C PHE A 5 0.18 9.34 -0.41
N LEU A 6 -0.10 10.26 -1.34
CA LEU A 6 0.92 11.08 -1.99
C LEU A 6 1.68 11.96 -0.99
N THR A 7 0.98 12.62 -0.07
CA THR A 7 1.59 13.45 0.97
C THR A 7 2.49 12.63 1.89
N GLN A 8 2.05 11.43 2.29
CA GLN A 8 2.84 10.58 3.17
C GLN A 8 4.05 9.96 2.44
N SER A 9 3.93 9.59 1.17
CA SER A 9 5.06 9.13 0.37
C SER A 9 6.17 10.18 0.30
N LYS A 10 5.82 11.45 0.05
CA LYS A 10 6.77 12.57 0.07
C LYS A 10 7.41 12.75 1.44
N ARG A 11 6.61 12.72 2.51
CA ARG A 11 7.10 12.87 3.89
C ARG A 11 8.05 11.73 4.31
N CYS A 12 7.81 10.52 3.81
CA CYS A 12 8.67 9.37 4.04
C CYS A 12 9.92 9.34 3.13
N GLY A 13 10.08 10.32 2.23
CA GLY A 13 11.25 10.42 1.35
C GLY A 13 11.27 9.39 0.23
N LEU A 14 10.11 8.85 -0.17
CA LEU A 14 10.06 7.89 -1.27
C LEU A 14 10.36 8.59 -2.60
N SER A 15 11.18 7.94 -3.42
CA SER A 15 11.37 8.26 -4.82
C SER A 15 10.12 7.95 -5.65
N GLU A 16 10.08 8.47 -6.87
CA GLU A 16 8.99 8.18 -7.80
C GLU A 16 8.93 6.68 -8.15
N GLU A 17 10.07 6.04 -8.33
CA GLU A 17 10.18 4.62 -8.62
C GLU A 17 9.65 3.76 -7.46
N GLU A 18 9.92 4.15 -6.21
CA GLU A 18 9.38 3.46 -5.02
C GLU A 18 7.85 3.60 -4.95
N VAL A 19 7.32 4.78 -5.24
CA VAL A 19 5.86 4.99 -5.30
C VAL A 19 5.24 4.14 -6.40
N ILE A 20 5.85 4.12 -7.60
CA ILE A 20 5.40 3.29 -8.72
C ILE A 20 5.44 1.81 -8.36
N ALA A 21 6.51 1.34 -7.69
CA ALA A 21 6.63 -0.05 -7.26
C ALA A 21 5.51 -0.45 -6.28
N ILE A 22 5.19 0.41 -5.31
CA ILE A 22 4.08 0.20 -4.37
C ILE A 22 2.75 0.09 -5.13
N VAL A 23 2.52 1.00 -6.07
CA VAL A 23 1.27 1.07 -6.85
C VAL A 23 1.13 -0.16 -7.74
N ASN A 24 2.18 -0.55 -8.46
CA ASN A 24 2.17 -1.73 -9.30
C ASN A 24 1.89 -3.00 -8.49
N ARG A 25 2.48 -3.13 -7.30
CA ARG A 25 2.22 -4.26 -6.41
C ARG A 25 0.74 -4.33 -6.00
N LEU A 26 0.16 -3.20 -5.60
CA LEU A 26 -1.26 -3.11 -5.25
C LEU A 26 -2.18 -3.39 -6.45
N SER A 27 -1.84 -2.89 -7.63
CA SER A 27 -2.61 -3.14 -8.85
C SER A 27 -2.57 -4.60 -9.28
N ASN A 28 -1.43 -5.26 -9.15
CA ASN A 28 -1.23 -6.66 -9.53
C ASN A 28 -1.94 -7.64 -8.58
N ASN A 29 -1.95 -7.34 -7.28
CA ASN A 29 -2.68 -8.15 -6.30
C ASN A 29 -3.34 -7.25 -5.24
N PRO A 30 -4.57 -6.76 -5.51
CA PRO A 30 -5.23 -5.85 -4.59
C PRO A 30 -5.71 -6.53 -3.29
N LEU A 31 -5.73 -7.87 -3.24
CA LEU A 31 -6.04 -8.63 -2.04
C LEU A 31 -4.82 -8.89 -1.14
N GLU A 32 -3.61 -8.50 -1.56
CA GLU A 32 -2.40 -8.68 -0.77
C GLU A 32 -2.45 -7.89 0.55
N GLY A 33 -1.81 -8.42 1.58
CA GLY A 33 -1.81 -7.84 2.92
C GLY A 33 -2.99 -8.30 3.78
N ASN A 34 -2.87 -8.03 5.08
CA ASN A 34 -3.84 -8.53 6.06
C ASN A 34 -5.03 -7.60 6.15
N VAL A 35 -6.24 -8.14 6.16
CA VAL A 35 -7.45 -7.38 6.50
C VAL A 35 -7.31 -6.85 7.92
N ILE A 36 -7.67 -5.58 8.12
CA ILE A 36 -7.69 -4.92 9.41
C ILE A 36 -9.12 -5.03 9.95
N SER A 37 -9.31 -5.80 11.02
CA SER A 37 -10.61 -6.01 11.65
C SER A 37 -11.25 -4.67 12.05
N GLY A 38 -12.57 -4.54 11.84
CA GLY A 38 -13.33 -3.34 12.24
C GLY A 38 -13.23 -2.15 11.27
N THR A 39 -12.56 -2.31 10.12
CA THR A 39 -12.40 -1.24 9.12
C THR A 39 -13.31 -1.37 7.90
N GLY A 40 -14.18 -2.38 7.84
CA GLY A 40 -15.00 -2.64 6.66
C GLY A 40 -14.20 -3.16 5.45
N GLY A 41 -13.02 -3.73 5.67
CA GLY A 41 -12.24 -4.40 4.62
C GLY A 41 -10.93 -3.72 4.22
N ALA A 42 -10.44 -2.74 4.99
CA ALA A 42 -9.11 -2.18 4.75
C ALA A 42 -8.04 -3.27 4.89
N ARG A 43 -7.00 -3.18 4.07
CA ARG A 43 -5.87 -4.11 4.09
C ARG A 43 -4.59 -3.38 4.43
N LYS A 44 -3.73 -4.03 5.23
CA LYS A 44 -2.40 -3.57 5.60
C LYS A 44 -1.34 -4.38 4.88
N LEU A 45 -0.60 -3.72 3.99
CA LEU A 45 0.50 -4.33 3.23
C LEU A 45 1.84 -3.75 3.65
N ARG A 46 2.86 -4.60 3.78
CA ARG A 46 4.24 -4.20 4.09
C ARG A 46 5.08 -4.15 2.82
N HIS A 47 5.82 -3.07 2.67
CA HIS A 47 6.79 -2.86 1.61
C HIS A 47 8.19 -2.84 2.20
N ALA A 48 9.15 -3.47 1.54
CA ALA A 48 10.56 -3.33 1.88
C ALA A 48 11.08 -2.02 1.28
N SER A 49 11.99 -1.34 1.99
CA SER A 49 12.74 -0.23 1.41
C SER A 49 13.82 -0.76 0.46
N PRO A 50 14.06 -0.13 -0.70
CA PRO A 50 15.21 -0.40 -1.55
C PRO A 50 16.51 -0.32 -0.75
N GLY A 51 17.35 -1.35 -0.84
CA GLY A 51 18.66 -1.40 -0.18
C GLY A 51 18.64 -1.49 1.36
N GLY A 52 17.46 -1.57 2.00
CA GLY A 52 17.33 -1.52 3.46
C GLY A 52 16.73 -2.79 4.09
N GLY A 53 17.19 -3.12 5.31
CA GLY A 53 16.64 -4.20 6.14
C GLY A 53 15.26 -3.87 6.75
N LYS A 54 14.77 -4.77 7.61
CA LYS A 54 13.40 -4.74 8.20
C LYS A 54 12.98 -3.40 8.87
N SER A 55 13.92 -2.57 9.29
CA SER A 55 13.69 -1.29 9.99
C SER A 55 13.34 -0.11 9.08
N GLY A 56 13.64 -0.15 7.78
CA GLY A 56 13.39 0.96 6.83
C GLY A 56 12.08 0.86 6.03
N GLY A 57 11.39 -0.28 6.09
CA GLY A 57 10.22 -0.54 5.26
C GLY A 57 8.95 0.19 5.70
N TYR A 58 8.09 0.51 4.73
CA TYR A 58 6.84 1.26 4.90
C TYR A 58 5.60 0.33 4.85
N ARG A 59 4.44 0.86 5.24
CA ARG A 59 3.16 0.15 5.18
C ARG A 59 2.13 1.01 4.46
N THR A 60 1.35 0.37 3.59
CA THR A 60 0.16 1.00 2.99
C THR A 60 -1.10 0.44 3.62
N ILE A 61 -2.13 1.27 3.65
CA ILE A 61 -3.50 0.89 3.95
C ILE A 61 -4.32 1.14 2.69
N HIS A 62 -5.01 0.12 2.18
CA HIS A 62 -5.81 0.23 0.97
C HIS A 62 -7.14 -0.50 1.09
N TYR A 63 -8.09 -0.09 0.26
CA TYR A 63 -9.36 -0.79 0.07
C TYR A 63 -9.42 -1.29 -1.36
N PHE A 64 -10.01 -2.47 -1.53
CA PHE A 64 -10.36 -3.01 -2.84
C PHE A 64 -11.76 -3.61 -2.73
N THR A 65 -12.68 -3.11 -3.55
CA THR A 65 -14.01 -3.69 -3.69
C THR A 65 -14.03 -4.53 -4.94
N GLN A 66 -14.44 -5.79 -4.81
CA GLN A 66 -14.85 -6.56 -5.98
C GLN A 66 -16.22 -6.05 -6.42
N PRO A 67 -16.57 -6.15 -7.72
CA PRO A 67 -17.94 -5.97 -8.14
C PRO A 67 -18.83 -6.96 -7.38
N LEU A 68 -19.98 -6.49 -6.89
CA LEU A 68 -21.01 -7.40 -6.38
C LEU A 68 -21.42 -8.32 -7.54
N MET A 69 -21.10 -9.61 -7.43
CA MET A 69 -21.71 -10.61 -8.30
C MET A 69 -23.10 -10.90 -7.74
N TYR A 70 -24.13 -10.62 -8.54
CA TYR A 70 -25.51 -11.02 -8.29
C TYR A 70 -25.76 -12.40 -8.91
#